data_AF-A0A1G5Z6T7-F1
#
_entry.id   AF-A0A1G5Z6T7-F1
#
_cell.length_a   1.000
_cell.length_b   1.000
_cell.length_c   1.000
_cell.angle_alpha   90.00
_cell.angle_beta   90.00
_cell.angle_gamma   90.00
#
_symmetry.space_group_name_H-M   'P 1'
#
loop_
_entity.id
_entity.type
_entity.pdbx_description
1 polymer ?
#
loop_
_entity_poly.entity_id
_entity_poly.type
_entity_poly.pdbx_seq_one_letter_code
_entity_poly.pdbx_strand_id
1 'polypeptide(L)'
;MKLYTLISRILLVTLLTMSSLDVIAQAGPNLGQTDRWMKGALAAIERNDYQTANSIFRNLIDSGLPLPDEMPYYFSETLYNLGQFDNSSNFLKKYLELTGFKGENYQGAKELQEKLKIHISAIEACNLCDRRGYRFETCFTCDGSRQIEQTCTYCKSKGIVGCSRCAASGLIKKVNIFNIVEFFECERCSGKGRLTCPECEGSGKEVSDCKTCSGAGKITSDHICDHEDHDHDTDPKK
;
A
#
# COMPACT_ATOMS: atom_id res chain seq x y z
N MET A 1 -53.50 54.43 -10.82
CA MET A 1 -52.18 54.66 -11.45
C MET A 1 -50.94 54.46 -10.56
N LYS A 2 -51.06 54.28 -9.23
CA LYS A 2 -49.90 54.10 -8.33
C LYS A 2 -49.52 52.64 -8.01
N LEU A 3 -50.35 51.65 -8.39
CA LEU A 3 -50.11 50.23 -8.09
C LEU A 3 -49.24 49.52 -9.15
N TYR A 4 -49.40 49.88 -10.42
CA TYR A 4 -48.63 49.32 -11.55
C TYR A 4 -47.16 49.72 -11.53
N THR A 5 -46.83 50.91 -11.04
CA THR A 5 -45.45 51.40 -10.91
C THR A 5 -44.69 50.72 -9.78
N LEU A 6 -45.37 50.22 -8.74
CA LEU A 6 -44.74 49.49 -7.64
C LEU A 6 -44.38 48.05 -8.06
N ILE A 7 -45.29 47.37 -8.76
CA ILE A 7 -45.08 45.99 -9.24
C ILE A 7 -43.98 45.94 -10.31
N SER A 8 -43.93 46.93 -11.22
CA SER A 8 -42.88 47.02 -12.24
C SER A 8 -41.48 47.25 -11.65
N ARG A 9 -41.37 47.95 -10.52
CA ARG A 9 -40.06 48.15 -9.85
C ARG A 9 -39.61 46.92 -9.05
N ILE A 10 -40.52 46.14 -8.49
CA ILE A 10 -40.18 44.89 -7.78
C ILE A 10 -39.73 43.81 -8.78
N LEU A 11 -40.36 43.74 -9.96
CA LEU A 11 -40.00 42.76 -10.99
C LEU A 11 -38.65 43.05 -11.67
N LEU A 12 -38.22 44.32 -11.72
CA LEU A 12 -36.92 44.71 -12.28
C LEU A 12 -35.75 44.46 -11.31
N VAL A 13 -36.00 44.48 -10.00
CA VAL A 13 -34.97 44.23 -8.98
C VAL A 13 -34.73 42.74 -8.77
N THR A 14 -35.74 41.88 -8.93
CA THR A 14 -35.58 40.42 -8.84
C THR A 14 -34.92 39.78 -10.06
N LEU A 15 -34.98 40.43 -11.24
CA LEU A 15 -34.31 39.94 -12.45
C LEU A 15 -32.81 40.29 -12.50
N LEU A 16 -32.34 41.22 -11.66
CA LEU A 16 -30.94 41.67 -11.62
C LEU A 16 -30.07 40.96 -10.55
N THR A 17 -30.64 40.07 -9.74
CA THR A 17 -29.92 39.37 -8.65
C THR A 17 -29.67 37.88 -8.91
N MET A 18 -29.91 37.39 -10.14
CA MET A 18 -29.68 35.99 -10.52
C MET A 18 -28.44 35.80 -11.41
N SER A 19 -27.60 36.83 -11.59
CA SER A 19 -26.47 36.81 -12.54
C SER A 19 -25.11 36.48 -11.93
N SER A 20 -25.06 35.97 -10.69
CA SER A 20 -23.80 35.76 -10.00
C SER A 20 -23.81 34.43 -9.27
N LEU A 21 -23.59 33.34 -10.00
CA LEU A 21 -23.03 32.08 -9.50
C LEU A 21 -22.59 31.17 -10.69
N ASP A 22 -21.89 31.74 -11.67
CA ASP A 22 -20.98 30.91 -12.48
C ASP A 22 -19.69 30.78 -11.68
N VAL A 23 -19.66 29.78 -10.79
CA VAL A 23 -18.39 29.22 -10.31
C VAL A 23 -17.78 28.50 -11.52
N ILE A 24 -17.16 29.26 -12.41
CA ILE A 24 -16.22 28.69 -13.37
C ILE A 24 -15.01 28.30 -12.53
N ALA A 25 -14.90 27.02 -12.20
CA ALA A 25 -13.62 26.41 -11.88
C ALA A 25 -12.74 26.56 -13.13
N GLN A 26 -12.09 27.71 -13.28
CA GLN A 26 -11.07 27.96 -14.29
C GLN A 26 -9.86 27.10 -13.89
N ALA A 27 -9.84 25.85 -14.35
CA ALA A 27 -8.58 25.16 -14.56
C ALA A 27 -7.73 26.08 -15.44
N GLY A 28 -6.58 26.55 -14.92
CA GLY A 28 -5.74 27.53 -15.61
C GLY A 28 -5.37 27.06 -17.03
N PRO A 29 -4.98 27.99 -17.92
CA PRO A 29 -4.70 27.65 -19.31
C PRO A 29 -3.55 26.62 -19.37
N ASN A 30 -3.84 25.42 -19.88
CA ASN A 30 -2.83 24.42 -20.23
C ASN A 30 -2.09 24.92 -21.48
N LEU A 31 -1.03 25.69 -21.29
CA LEU A 31 -0.22 26.34 -22.33
C LEU A 31 0.65 25.34 -23.12
N GLY A 32 0.06 24.24 -23.58
CA GLY A 32 0.75 23.16 -24.30
C GLY A 32 1.83 22.48 -23.45
N GLN A 33 1.72 22.52 -22.12
CA GLN A 33 2.70 21.89 -21.24
C GLN A 33 2.66 20.38 -21.43
N THR A 34 1.48 19.78 -21.43
CA THR A 34 1.29 18.35 -21.75
C THR A 34 1.97 17.97 -23.07
N ASP A 35 1.81 18.78 -24.13
CA ASP A 35 2.39 18.48 -25.45
C ASP A 35 3.93 18.53 -25.45
N ARG A 36 4.52 19.47 -24.71
CA ARG A 36 5.99 19.57 -24.59
C ARG A 36 6.56 18.34 -23.90
N TRP A 37 5.90 17.88 -22.85
CA TRP A 37 6.28 16.71 -22.10
C TRP A 37 6.14 15.45 -22.92
N MET A 38 5.03 15.30 -23.64
CA MET A 38 4.81 14.20 -24.57
C MET A 38 5.90 14.15 -25.64
N LYS A 39 6.23 15.29 -26.28
CA LYS A 39 7.33 15.36 -27.27
C LYS A 39 8.68 15.00 -26.67
N GLY A 40 8.95 15.45 -25.43
CA GLY A 40 10.18 15.10 -24.72
C GLY A 40 10.30 13.60 -24.46
N ALA A 41 9.22 12.96 -24.03
CA ALA A 41 9.17 11.51 -23.82
C ALA A 41 9.34 10.73 -25.13
N LEU A 42 8.63 11.11 -26.20
CA LEU A 42 8.77 10.48 -27.51
C LEU A 42 10.19 10.60 -28.07
N ALA A 43 10.81 11.78 -27.96
CA ALA A 43 12.19 11.97 -28.38
C ALA A 43 13.18 11.11 -27.56
N ALA A 44 12.89 10.83 -26.29
CA ALA A 44 13.68 9.90 -25.48
C ALA A 44 13.49 8.44 -25.95
N ILE A 45 12.25 8.03 -26.25
CA ILE A 45 11.93 6.72 -26.84
C ILE A 45 12.65 6.53 -28.18
N GLU A 46 12.65 7.54 -29.07
CA GLU A 46 13.35 7.49 -30.36
C GLU A 46 14.86 7.26 -30.21
N ARG A 47 15.45 7.65 -29.07
CA ARG A 47 16.86 7.41 -28.74
C ARG A 47 17.07 6.12 -27.93
N ASN A 48 16.04 5.31 -27.70
CA ASN A 48 16.03 4.15 -26.81
C ASN A 48 16.39 4.48 -25.34
N ASP A 49 16.21 5.74 -24.93
CA ASP A 49 16.43 6.18 -23.55
C ASP A 49 15.13 6.05 -22.74
N TYR A 50 14.79 4.81 -22.43
CA TYR A 50 13.53 4.46 -21.77
C TYR A 50 13.48 4.93 -20.31
N GLN A 51 14.62 5.06 -19.63
CA GLN A 51 14.70 5.59 -18.27
C GLN A 51 14.29 7.07 -18.25
N THR A 52 14.82 7.88 -19.17
CA THR A 52 14.41 9.28 -19.31
C THR A 52 12.94 9.39 -19.70
N ALA A 53 12.46 8.60 -20.67
CA ALA A 53 11.06 8.58 -21.05
C ALA A 53 10.14 8.26 -19.86
N ASN A 54 10.49 7.23 -19.06
CA ASN A 54 9.74 6.84 -17.87
C ASN A 54 9.70 7.95 -16.81
N SER A 55 10.82 8.66 -16.59
CA SER A 55 10.83 9.81 -15.68
C SER A 55 9.90 10.92 -16.16
N ILE A 56 9.92 11.24 -17.46
CA ILE A 56 9.04 12.27 -18.03
C ILE A 56 7.56 11.88 -17.91
N PHE A 57 7.20 10.63 -18.23
CA PHE A 57 5.82 10.16 -18.10
C PHE A 57 5.31 10.18 -16.66
N ARG A 58 6.13 9.75 -15.69
CA ARG A 58 5.75 9.79 -14.27
C ARG A 58 5.53 11.20 -13.78
N ASN A 59 6.47 12.09 -14.08
CA ASN A 59 6.34 13.49 -13.74
C ASN A 59 5.10 14.13 -14.45
N LEU A 60 4.70 13.67 -15.64
CA LEU A 60 3.51 14.14 -16.34
C LEU A 60 2.23 13.69 -15.61
N ILE A 61 2.18 12.43 -15.16
CA ILE A 61 1.09 11.91 -14.33
C ILE A 61 0.98 12.71 -13.03
N ASP A 62 2.11 12.93 -12.36
CA ASP A 62 2.18 13.64 -11.09
C ASP A 62 1.80 15.13 -11.21
N SER A 63 1.92 15.71 -12.40
CA SER A 63 1.52 17.10 -12.66
C SER A 63 0.00 17.33 -12.54
N GLY A 64 -0.82 16.27 -12.62
CA GLY A 64 -2.28 16.36 -12.59
C GLY A 64 -2.89 17.05 -13.82
N LEU A 65 -2.10 17.34 -14.85
CA LEU A 65 -2.59 17.92 -16.10
C LEU A 65 -3.42 16.89 -16.89
N PRO A 66 -4.33 17.36 -17.78
CA PRO A 66 -5.00 16.48 -18.72
C PRO A 66 -3.97 15.67 -19.53
N LEU A 67 -4.14 14.35 -19.53
CA LEU A 67 -3.25 13.40 -20.21
C LEU A 67 -3.74 13.15 -21.64
N PRO A 68 -2.85 13.08 -22.64
CA PRO A 68 -3.23 12.71 -24.01
C PRO A 68 -3.70 11.25 -24.06
N ASP A 69 -4.67 10.95 -24.92
CA ASP A 69 -5.25 9.60 -25.05
C ASP A 69 -4.23 8.55 -25.54
N GLU A 70 -3.21 8.97 -26.30
CA GLU A 70 -2.13 8.11 -26.80
C GLU A 70 -0.99 7.91 -25.78
N MET A 71 -0.91 8.74 -24.73
CA MET A 71 0.16 8.66 -23.74
C MET A 71 0.25 7.28 -23.05
N PRO A 72 -0.87 6.63 -22.64
CA PRO A 72 -0.81 5.32 -22.03
C PRO A 72 -0.20 4.24 -22.94
N TYR A 73 -0.34 4.34 -24.27
CA TYR A 73 0.33 3.41 -25.19
C TYR A 73 1.85 3.55 -25.13
N TYR A 74 2.37 4.76 -25.34
CA TYR A 74 3.82 5.00 -25.33
C TYR A 74 4.45 4.74 -23.96
N PHE A 75 3.72 5.03 -22.88
CA PHE A 75 4.19 4.72 -21.55
C PHE A 75 4.24 3.20 -21.32
N SER A 76 3.27 2.45 -21.86
CA SER A 76 3.29 0.98 -21.82
C SER A 76 4.50 0.40 -22.55
N GLU A 77 4.82 0.90 -23.75
CA GLU A 77 6.02 0.48 -24.49
C GLU A 77 7.30 0.78 -23.71
N THR A 78 7.36 1.96 -23.09
CA THR A 78 8.50 2.36 -22.25
C THR A 78 8.68 1.40 -21.08
N LEU A 79 7.59 1.10 -20.37
CA LEU A 79 7.61 0.18 -19.23
C LEU A 79 7.96 -1.26 -19.64
N TYR A 80 7.51 -1.70 -20.81
CA TYR A 80 7.87 -3.00 -21.39
C TYR A 80 9.38 -3.11 -21.60
N ASN A 81 9.99 -2.09 -22.23
CA ASN A 81 11.43 -2.07 -22.47
C ASN A 81 12.26 -1.96 -21.17
N LEU A 82 11.65 -1.45 -20.09
CA LEU A 82 12.26 -1.43 -18.76
C LEU A 82 12.02 -2.71 -17.95
N GLY A 83 11.30 -3.70 -18.49
CA GLY A 83 10.96 -4.95 -17.77
C GLY A 83 9.84 -4.80 -16.74
N GLN A 84 9.18 -3.64 -16.66
CA GLN A 84 8.05 -3.40 -15.76
C GLN A 84 6.74 -3.91 -16.38
N PHE A 85 6.65 -5.22 -16.62
CA PHE A 85 5.61 -5.84 -17.43
C PHE A 85 4.20 -5.70 -16.85
N ASP A 86 4.01 -5.82 -15.53
CA ASP A 86 2.70 -5.62 -14.90
C ASP A 86 2.20 -4.18 -15.10
N ASN A 87 3.05 -3.19 -14.82
CA ASN A 87 2.73 -1.78 -15.04
C ASN A 87 2.42 -1.51 -16.52
N SER A 88 3.23 -2.04 -17.43
CA SER A 88 3.02 -1.92 -18.88
C SER A 88 1.66 -2.48 -19.30
N SER A 89 1.28 -3.66 -18.81
CA SER A 89 -0.03 -4.27 -19.07
C SER A 89 -1.20 -3.43 -18.57
N ASN A 90 -1.08 -2.84 -17.38
CA ASN A 90 -2.11 -1.99 -16.79
C ASN A 90 -2.34 -0.71 -17.60
N PHE A 91 -1.27 -0.03 -18.03
CA PHE A 91 -1.38 1.15 -18.90
C PHE A 91 -1.89 0.79 -20.30
N LEU A 92 -1.50 -0.36 -20.84
CA LEU A 92 -1.93 -0.80 -22.16
C LEU A 92 -3.41 -1.13 -22.19
N LYS A 93 -3.89 -1.78 -21.13
CA LYS A 93 -5.32 -2.00 -20.92
C LYS A 93 -6.06 -0.66 -20.87
N LYS A 94 -5.52 0.32 -20.15
CA LYS A 94 -6.14 1.65 -20.05
C LYS A 94 -6.21 2.36 -21.39
N TYR A 95 -5.15 2.28 -22.21
CA TYR A 95 -5.17 2.78 -23.59
C TYR A 95 -6.33 2.19 -24.38
N LEU A 96 -6.42 0.86 -24.44
CA LEU A 96 -7.47 0.15 -25.19
C LEU A 96 -8.89 0.44 -24.67
N GLU A 97 -9.06 0.69 -23.37
CA GLU A 97 -10.32 1.11 -22.79
C GLU A 97 -10.74 2.53 -23.23
N LEU A 98 -9.79 3.46 -23.33
CA LEU A 98 -10.06 4.86 -23.70
C LEU A 98 -10.33 4.99 -25.20
N THR A 99 -9.50 4.35 -26.02
CA THR A 99 -9.52 4.57 -27.48
C THR A 99 -10.34 3.52 -28.23
N GLY A 100 -10.57 2.35 -27.63
CA GLY A 100 -11.12 1.19 -28.33
C GLY A 100 -10.33 0.86 -29.59
N PHE A 101 -11.05 0.55 -30.68
CA PHE A 101 -10.47 0.26 -32.00
C PHE A 101 -10.07 1.51 -32.81
N LYS A 102 -10.28 2.71 -32.27
CA LYS A 102 -10.04 3.98 -32.97
C LYS A 102 -8.69 4.64 -32.63
N GLY A 103 -7.96 4.09 -31.67
CA GLY A 103 -6.65 4.63 -31.28
C GLY A 103 -5.63 4.50 -32.39
N GLU A 104 -4.76 5.49 -32.53
CA GLU A 104 -3.77 5.55 -33.62
C GLU A 104 -2.83 4.34 -33.56
N ASN A 105 -2.46 3.93 -32.34
CA ASN A 105 -1.58 2.81 -32.07
C ASN A 105 -2.32 1.49 -31.75
N TYR A 106 -3.58 1.31 -32.17
CA TYR A 106 -4.37 0.11 -31.83
C TYR A 106 -3.67 -1.21 -32.24
N GLN A 107 -3.09 -1.27 -33.43
CA GLN A 107 -2.39 -2.47 -33.92
C GLN A 107 -1.13 -2.76 -33.08
N GLY A 108 -0.31 -1.74 -32.83
CA GLY A 108 0.86 -1.86 -31.95
C GLY A 108 0.47 -2.28 -30.53
N ALA A 109 -0.64 -1.77 -30.01
CA ALA A 109 -1.16 -2.14 -28.71
C ALA A 109 -1.56 -3.63 -28.64
N LYS A 110 -2.15 -4.18 -29.72
CA LYS A 110 -2.46 -5.62 -29.79
C LYS A 110 -1.20 -6.47 -29.82
N GLU A 111 -0.18 -6.05 -30.55
CA GLU A 111 1.10 -6.77 -30.60
C GLU A 111 1.83 -6.73 -29.26
N LEU A 112 1.85 -5.58 -28.59
CA LEU A 112 2.41 -5.43 -27.25
C LEU A 112 1.65 -6.29 -26.23
N GLN A 113 0.32 -6.38 -26.34
CA GLN A 113 -0.50 -7.22 -25.48
C GLN A 113 -0.09 -8.69 -25.57
N GLU A 114 0.19 -9.21 -26.77
CA GLU A 114 0.65 -10.60 -26.94
C GLU A 114 2.07 -10.80 -26.38
N LYS A 115 2.99 -9.85 -26.57
CA LYS A 115 4.34 -9.90 -25.98
C LYS A 115 4.28 -9.94 -24.45
N LEU A 116 3.44 -9.11 -23.84
CA LEU A 116 3.28 -9.03 -22.40
C LEU A 116 2.78 -10.33 -21.78
N LYS A 117 1.89 -11.07 -22.46
CA LYS A 117 1.39 -12.37 -21.94
C LYS A 117 2.53 -13.33 -21.61
N ILE A 118 3.55 -13.40 -22.48
CA ILE A 118 4.71 -14.29 -22.29
C ILE A 118 5.45 -13.93 -21.00
N HIS A 119 5.75 -12.65 -20.79
CA HIS A 119 6.47 -12.20 -19.60
C HIS A 119 5.64 -12.29 -18.31
N ILE A 120 4.34 -11.97 -18.38
CA ILE A 120 3.44 -12.09 -17.22
C ILE A 120 3.31 -13.56 -16.80
N SER A 121 3.16 -14.48 -17.75
CA SER A 121 3.16 -15.92 -17.44
C SER A 121 4.48 -16.39 -16.82
N ALA A 122 5.63 -15.82 -17.24
CA ALA A 122 6.91 -16.10 -16.60
C ALA A 122 6.98 -15.59 -15.15
N ILE A 123 6.44 -14.39 -14.88
CA ILE A 123 6.31 -13.84 -13.52
C ILE A 123 5.41 -14.74 -12.66
N GLU A 124 4.25 -15.15 -13.16
CA GLU A 124 3.30 -16.01 -12.43
C GLU A 124 3.89 -17.38 -12.09
N ALA A 125 4.74 -17.92 -12.96
CA ALA A 125 5.44 -19.18 -12.74
C ALA A 125 6.67 -19.06 -11.80
N CYS A 126 7.12 -17.84 -11.50
CA CYS A 126 8.35 -17.61 -10.76
C CYS A 126 8.11 -17.51 -9.24
N ASN A 127 8.77 -18.37 -8.47
CA ASN A 127 8.71 -18.34 -7.00
C ASN A 127 9.64 -17.29 -6.35
N LEU A 128 10.41 -16.57 -7.16
CA LEU A 128 11.37 -15.56 -6.74
C LEU A 128 10.82 -14.13 -6.88
N CYS A 129 9.71 -13.95 -7.60
CA CYS A 129 9.15 -12.63 -7.86
C CYS A 129 7.78 -12.48 -7.19
N ASP A 130 7.42 -11.24 -6.87
CA ASP A 130 6.06 -10.87 -6.55
C ASP A 130 5.17 -10.92 -7.80
N ARG A 131 3.86 -10.75 -7.62
CA ARG A 131 2.89 -10.76 -8.72
C ARG A 131 3.12 -9.67 -9.78
N ARG A 132 3.92 -8.65 -9.46
CA ARG A 132 4.21 -7.51 -10.34
C ARG A 132 5.54 -7.69 -11.09
N GLY A 133 6.32 -8.73 -10.75
CA GLY A 133 7.62 -9.03 -11.36
C GLY A 133 8.83 -8.48 -10.61
N TYR A 134 8.68 -8.03 -9.36
CA TYR A 134 9.80 -7.58 -8.52
C TYR A 134 10.35 -8.72 -7.67
N ARG A 135 11.66 -8.75 -7.44
CA ARG A 135 12.33 -9.83 -6.69
C ARG A 135 11.93 -9.81 -5.22
N PHE A 136 11.71 -10.99 -4.65
CA PHE A 136 11.61 -11.16 -3.21
C PHE A 136 12.98 -11.09 -2.56
N GLU A 137 13.07 -10.34 -1.47
CA GLU A 137 14.21 -10.32 -0.57
C GLU A 137 13.86 -10.98 0.75
N THR A 138 14.88 -11.47 1.45
CA THR A 138 14.71 -11.99 2.82
C THR A 138 14.24 -10.86 3.73
N CYS A 139 13.22 -11.14 4.55
CA CYS A 139 12.71 -10.16 5.49
C CYS A 139 13.79 -9.80 6.52
N PHE A 140 14.29 -8.57 6.51
CA PHE A 140 15.31 -8.07 7.44
C PHE A 140 14.89 -8.09 8.92
N THR A 141 13.59 -8.23 9.22
CA THR A 141 13.10 -8.25 10.61
C THR A 141 13.16 -9.64 11.24
N CYS A 142 13.01 -10.70 10.43
CA CYS A 142 13.02 -12.07 10.91
C CYS A 142 14.09 -12.93 10.25
N ASP A 143 14.92 -12.36 9.37
CA ASP A 143 15.96 -13.07 8.62
C ASP A 143 15.45 -14.35 7.94
N GLY A 144 14.20 -14.32 7.48
CA GLY A 144 13.54 -15.46 6.83
C GLY A 144 12.93 -16.50 7.79
N SER A 145 13.08 -16.36 9.11
CA SER A 145 12.52 -17.28 10.11
C SER A 145 10.99 -17.28 10.18
N ARG A 146 10.33 -16.28 9.56
CA ARG A 146 8.87 -16.04 9.53
C ARG A 146 8.25 -15.65 10.87
N GLN A 147 8.87 -16.02 11.98
CA GLN A 147 8.38 -15.78 13.33
C GLN A 147 9.41 -15.00 14.15
N ILE A 148 8.90 -14.14 15.02
CA ILE A 148 9.73 -13.36 15.95
C ILE A 148 9.36 -13.74 17.37
N GLU A 149 10.38 -13.98 18.17
CA GLU A 149 10.23 -14.22 19.59
C GLU A 149 10.16 -12.86 20.29
N GLN A 150 9.04 -12.62 20.96
CA GLN A 150 8.77 -11.36 21.65
C GLN A 150 8.64 -11.60 23.15
N THR A 151 8.86 -10.53 23.91
CA THR A 151 8.53 -10.55 25.34
C THR A 151 7.03 -10.75 25.50
N CYS A 152 6.63 -11.72 26.32
CA CYS A 152 5.22 -11.96 26.62
C CYS A 152 4.58 -10.67 27.14
N THR A 153 3.54 -10.19 26.46
CA THR A 153 2.94 -8.89 26.76
C THR A 153 2.24 -8.93 28.13
N TYR A 154 1.67 -10.08 28.47
CA TYR A 154 0.92 -10.28 29.70
C TYR A 154 1.81 -10.36 30.95
N CYS A 155 2.87 -11.17 30.94
CA CYS A 155 3.76 -11.31 32.10
C CYS A 155 5.02 -10.43 32.05
N LYS A 156 5.29 -9.75 30.92
CA LYS A 156 6.47 -8.90 30.70
C LYS A 156 7.77 -9.66 31.03
N SER A 157 7.97 -10.80 30.36
CA SER A 157 9.11 -11.72 30.50
C SER A 157 9.31 -12.39 31.86
N LYS A 158 8.36 -12.27 32.80
CA LYS A 158 8.50 -12.88 34.14
C LYS A 158 8.11 -14.36 34.19
N GLY A 159 7.34 -14.85 33.21
CA GLY A 159 6.77 -16.20 33.20
C GLY A 159 5.69 -16.46 34.26
N ILE A 160 5.48 -15.51 35.18
CA ILE A 160 4.54 -15.62 36.29
C ILE A 160 3.69 -14.37 36.41
N VAL A 161 2.45 -14.55 36.85
CA VAL A 161 1.48 -13.48 37.12
C VAL A 161 0.90 -13.59 38.51
N GLY A 162 0.49 -12.45 39.09
CA GLY A 162 -0.15 -12.42 40.39
C GLY A 162 -1.50 -13.14 40.36
N CYS A 163 -1.82 -13.93 41.39
CA CYS A 163 -3.14 -14.52 41.49
C CYS A 163 -4.18 -13.42 41.76
N SER A 164 -5.12 -13.25 40.83
CA SER A 164 -6.18 -12.24 40.93
C SER A 164 -7.11 -12.45 42.13
N ARG A 165 -7.29 -13.70 42.57
CA ARG A 165 -8.18 -14.06 43.70
C ARG A 165 -7.65 -13.58 45.05
N CYS A 166 -6.33 -13.49 45.23
CA CYS A 166 -5.70 -13.06 46.48
C CYS A 166 -4.82 -11.82 46.34
N ALA A 167 -4.94 -11.10 45.21
CA ALA A 167 -4.12 -9.92 44.89
C ALA A 167 -2.61 -10.17 45.10
N ALA A 168 -2.16 -11.34 44.64
CA ALA A 168 -0.78 -11.81 44.78
C ALA A 168 -0.24 -12.06 46.22
N SER A 169 -1.09 -12.00 47.25
CA SER A 169 -0.65 -12.21 48.64
C SER A 169 -0.54 -13.68 49.05
N GLY A 170 -1.18 -14.59 48.30
CA GLY A 170 -1.31 -16.01 48.69
C GLY A 170 -2.41 -16.28 49.71
N LEU A 171 -3.01 -15.23 50.30
CA LEU A 171 -3.99 -15.32 51.38
C LEU A 171 -5.28 -14.55 51.05
N ILE A 172 -6.42 -15.04 51.49
CA ILE A 172 -7.73 -14.39 51.37
C ILE A 172 -8.18 -13.97 52.76
N LYS A 173 -8.48 -12.68 52.93
CA LYS A 173 -9.04 -12.13 54.17
C LYS A 173 -10.56 -12.31 54.15
N LYS A 174 -11.12 -12.90 55.20
CA LYS A 174 -12.58 -12.93 55.44
C LYS A 174 -12.85 -12.36 56.83
N VAL A 175 -13.93 -11.59 56.94
CA VAL A 175 -14.39 -11.04 58.21
C VAL A 175 -15.53 -11.91 58.71
N ASN A 176 -15.38 -12.47 59.90
CA ASN A 176 -16.43 -13.27 60.54
C ASN A 176 -17.50 -12.35 61.16
N ILE A 177 -18.62 -12.92 61.62
CA ILE A 177 -19.73 -12.19 62.26
C ILE A 177 -19.32 -11.40 63.52
N PHE A 178 -18.14 -11.70 64.08
CA PHE A 178 -17.53 -10.99 65.21
C PHE A 178 -16.58 -9.85 64.80
N ASN A 179 -16.53 -9.47 63.52
CA ASN A 179 -15.58 -8.49 62.97
C ASN A 179 -14.09 -8.86 63.14
N ILE A 180 -13.78 -10.14 63.39
CA ILE A 180 -12.40 -10.66 63.41
C ILE A 180 -11.98 -11.00 61.98
N VAL A 181 -10.78 -10.57 61.59
CA VAL A 181 -10.19 -10.87 60.28
C VAL A 181 -9.46 -12.21 60.35
N GLU A 182 -9.95 -13.18 59.58
CA GLU A 182 -9.34 -14.49 59.41
C GLU A 182 -8.63 -14.57 58.05
N PHE A 183 -7.49 -15.26 58.02
CA PHE A 183 -6.68 -15.45 56.82
C PHE A 183 -6.77 -16.90 56.35
N PHE A 184 -7.15 -17.09 55.10
CA PHE A 184 -7.24 -18.41 54.48
C PHE A 184 -6.23 -18.51 53.33
N GLU A 185 -5.59 -19.66 53.17
CA GLU A 185 -4.79 -19.91 51.99
C GLU A 185 -5.63 -19.81 50.72
N CYS A 186 -5.10 -19.12 49.72
CA CYS A 186 -5.78 -19.00 48.45
C CYS A 186 -5.70 -20.34 47.70
N GLU A 187 -6.84 -21.03 47.59
CA GLU A 187 -6.98 -22.30 46.89
C GLU A 187 -6.47 -22.24 45.43
N ARG A 188 -6.72 -21.11 44.74
CA ARG A 188 -6.39 -20.96 43.31
C ARG A 188 -4.88 -21.01 43.05
N CYS A 189 -4.07 -20.48 43.96
CA CYS A 189 -2.61 -20.48 43.83
C CYS A 189 -1.91 -21.33 44.89
N SER A 190 -2.66 -22.13 45.65
CA SER A 190 -2.17 -22.96 46.76
C SER A 190 -1.22 -22.19 47.69
N GLY A 191 -1.65 -21.01 48.16
CA GLY A 191 -0.86 -20.17 49.07
C GLY A 191 0.32 -19.41 48.44
N LYS A 192 0.71 -19.66 47.19
CA LYS A 192 1.92 -19.05 46.58
C LYS A 192 1.77 -17.59 46.17
N GLY A 193 0.53 -17.10 46.03
CA GLY A 193 0.23 -15.76 45.51
C GLY A 193 0.53 -15.55 44.02
N ARG A 194 1.19 -16.50 43.35
CA ARG A 194 1.59 -16.38 41.95
C ARG A 194 1.13 -17.61 41.17
N LEU A 195 0.82 -17.39 39.89
CA LEU A 195 0.44 -18.41 38.93
C LEU A 195 1.39 -18.34 37.74
N THR A 196 1.63 -19.47 37.08
CA THR A 196 2.29 -19.50 35.78
C THR A 196 1.49 -18.66 34.80
N CYS A 197 2.17 -17.86 33.98
CA CYS A 197 1.53 -17.04 32.96
C CYS A 197 0.77 -17.94 31.98
N PRO A 198 -0.55 -17.75 31.79
CA PRO A 198 -1.35 -18.60 30.90
C PRO A 198 -1.05 -18.37 29.42
N GLU A 199 -0.57 -17.18 29.03
CA GLU A 199 -0.29 -16.85 27.62
C GLU A 199 1.03 -17.42 27.10
N CYS A 200 2.03 -17.58 27.98
CA CYS A 200 3.36 -18.05 27.60
C CYS A 200 3.76 -19.34 28.33
N GLU A 201 2.85 -19.92 29.11
CA GLU A 201 3.06 -21.15 29.90
C GLU A 201 4.33 -21.14 30.78
N GLY A 202 4.76 -19.95 31.21
CA GLY A 202 5.98 -19.79 32.02
C GLY A 202 7.26 -19.50 31.26
N SER A 203 7.28 -19.56 29.93
CA SER A 203 8.47 -19.25 29.12
C SER A 203 8.92 -17.78 29.23
N GLY A 204 7.98 -16.88 29.56
CA GLY A 204 8.17 -15.43 29.52
C GLY A 204 8.18 -14.86 28.10
N LYS A 205 7.96 -15.68 27.07
CA LYS A 205 8.14 -15.31 25.67
C LYS A 205 6.95 -15.79 24.83
N GLU A 206 6.58 -14.97 23.86
CA GLU A 206 5.53 -15.25 22.89
C GLU A 206 6.15 -15.34 21.50
N VAL A 207 5.79 -16.38 20.75
CA VAL A 207 6.18 -16.51 19.34
C VAL A 207 5.02 -16.01 18.50
N SER A 208 5.26 -14.95 17.73
CA SER A 208 4.27 -14.41 16.81
C SER A 208 4.82 -14.38 15.39
N ASP A 209 3.93 -14.42 14.41
CA ASP A 209 4.32 -14.15 13.03
C ASP A 209 5.00 -12.78 12.92
N CYS A 210 6.04 -12.72 12.09
CA CYS A 210 6.74 -11.48 11.83
C CYS A 210 5.77 -10.48 11.19
N LYS A 211 5.52 -9.37 11.88
CA LYS A 211 4.59 -8.33 11.43
C LYS A 211 5.01 -7.66 10.11
N THR A 212 6.32 -7.60 9.84
CA THR A 212 6.86 -6.98 8.63
C THR A 212 6.53 -7.79 7.37
N CYS A 213 6.62 -9.12 7.44
CA CYS A 213 6.37 -9.99 6.28
C CYS A 213 5.09 -10.82 6.42
N SER A 214 4.27 -10.58 7.45
CA SER A 214 3.07 -11.34 7.77
C SER A 214 3.29 -12.87 7.73
N GLY A 215 4.43 -13.33 8.27
CA GLY A 215 4.78 -14.76 8.28
C GLY A 215 5.32 -15.33 6.95
N ALA A 216 5.47 -14.55 5.88
CA ALA A 216 6.02 -15.05 4.61
C ALA A 216 7.54 -15.31 4.65
N GLY A 217 8.26 -14.61 5.53
CA GLY A 217 9.73 -14.64 5.61
C GLY A 217 10.45 -13.87 4.50
N LYS A 218 9.69 -13.32 3.55
CA LYS A 218 10.17 -12.56 2.39
C LYS A 218 9.42 -11.24 2.27
N ILE A 219 10.06 -10.22 1.72
CA ILE A 219 9.48 -8.91 1.40
C ILE A 219 9.73 -8.56 -0.06
N THR A 220 8.92 -7.69 -0.65
CA THR A 220 9.10 -7.25 -2.04
C THR A 220 10.17 -6.17 -2.12
N SER A 221 11.12 -6.33 -3.03
CA SER A 221 12.16 -5.32 -3.32
C SER A 221 11.74 -4.37 -4.44
N ASP A 222 12.58 -3.36 -4.69
CA ASP A 222 12.46 -2.47 -5.85
C ASP A 222 13.21 -3.02 -7.09
N HIS A 223 13.88 -4.17 -6.96
CA HIS A 223 14.65 -4.78 -8.05
C HIS A 223 13.73 -5.62 -8.94
N ILE A 224 13.79 -5.37 -10.25
CA ILE A 224 13.09 -6.20 -11.24
C ILE A 224 13.71 -7.60 -11.23
N CYS A 225 12.85 -8.59 -11.21
CA CYS A 225 13.24 -10.00 -11.17
C CYS A 225 13.73 -10.43 -12.56
N ASP A 226 14.90 -11.05 -12.64
CA ASP A 226 15.43 -11.67 -13.85
C ASP A 226 15.07 -13.16 -13.97
N HIS A 227 14.32 -13.69 -13.00
CA HIS A 227 13.90 -15.09 -12.89
C HIS A 227 15.05 -16.08 -12.70
N GLU A 228 16.25 -15.60 -12.35
CA GLU A 228 17.41 -16.45 -12.06
C GLU A 228 17.65 -16.55 -10.55
N ASP A 229 18.15 -17.71 -10.12
CA ASP A 229 18.54 -17.91 -8.72
C ASP A 229 19.94 -17.34 -8.51
N HIS A 230 20.01 -16.15 -7.94
CA HIS A 230 21.27 -15.61 -7.44
C HIS A 230 21.48 -16.15 -6.03
N ASP A 231 22.40 -17.08 -5.90
CA ASP A 231 22.99 -17.41 -4.60
C ASP A 231 23.49 -16.09 -4.00
N HIS A 232 22.89 -15.69 -2.89
CA HIS A 232 23.43 -14.64 -2.05
C HIS A 232 24.72 -15.19 -1.44
N ASP A 233 25.80 -15.21 -2.23
CA ASP A 233 27.14 -15.34 -1.72
C ASP A 233 27.29 -14.24 -0.67
N THR A 234 27.45 -14.70 0.56
CA THR A 234 27.76 -13.88 1.71
C THR A 234 29.03 -13.11 1.39
N ASP A 235 28.90 -11.87 0.94
CA ASP A 235 30.03 -10.97 0.77
C ASP A 235 30.68 -10.81 2.16
N PRO A 236 31.95 -11.25 2.35
CA PRO A 236 32.61 -11.11 3.63
C PRO A 236 32.86 -9.62 3.83
N LYS A 237 32.14 -9.03 4.79
CA LYS A 237 32.36 -7.66 5.27
C LYS A 237 33.87 -7.41 5.42
N LYS A 238 34.41 -6.51 4.60
CA LYS A 238 35.71 -5.85 4.80
C LYS A 238 35.63 -4.87 5.97
#